data_AF-A0A1F2Q9A9-F1
#
_entry.id   AF-A0A1F2Q9A9-F1
#
_cell.length_a   1.000
_cell.length_b   1.000
_cell.length_c   1.000
_cell.angle_alpha   90.00
_cell.angle_beta   90.00
_cell.angle_gamma   90.00
#
_symmetry.space_group_name_H-M   'P 1'
#
loop_
_entity.id
_entity.type
_entity.pdbx_description
1 polymer ?
#
loop_
_entity_poly.entity_id
_entity_poly.type
_entity_poly.pdbx_seq_one_letter_code
_entity_poly.pdbx_strand_id
1 'polypeptide(L)'
;MKHRKSRAEWAIGCLLLFLALAIATAGCAAGSSGQATTTGSEASTSLSSTPTTGQSATTTTLPEMLSDYDRELAKTATIQHELAVYLTDQQASEDDPRMGIIYGLRARTQAITCRKALSLDDLASADAAMKEVYVTLNVSKDIPTGTTAQALADARDIAATVGAPSDNPDQAAVLLDQFIALLAPLLDEATAITGTTTST
;
A
#
# COMPACT_ATOMS: atom_id res chain seq x y z
N MET A 1 8.85 -17.63 -51.65
CA MET A 1 9.01 -17.86 -50.20
C MET A 1 8.35 -16.71 -49.44
N LYS A 2 7.01 -16.76 -49.40
CA LYS A 2 6.08 -15.91 -48.64
C LYS A 2 5.28 -16.89 -47.77
N HIS A 3 4.83 -16.48 -46.58
CA HIS A 3 4.00 -17.25 -45.62
C HIS A 3 4.70 -18.09 -44.54
N ARG A 4 5.41 -17.46 -43.59
CA ARG A 4 5.59 -18.06 -42.25
C ARG A 4 5.23 -17.15 -41.06
N LYS A 5 5.10 -15.83 -41.23
CA LYS A 5 4.82 -14.91 -40.12
C LYS A 5 3.34 -14.85 -39.65
N SER A 6 2.38 -15.30 -40.48
CA SER A 6 0.94 -15.11 -40.22
C SER A 6 0.26 -16.17 -39.33
N ARG A 7 0.98 -17.22 -38.88
CA ARG A 7 0.35 -18.33 -38.12
C ARG A 7 0.39 -18.17 -36.60
N ALA A 8 1.28 -17.34 -36.07
CA ALA A 8 1.41 -17.15 -34.62
C ALA A 8 0.37 -16.17 -34.05
N GLU A 9 -0.03 -15.16 -34.83
CA GLU A 9 -0.99 -14.14 -34.38
C GLU A 9 -2.43 -14.67 -34.31
N TRP A 10 -2.74 -15.74 -35.05
CA TRP A 10 -4.09 -16.34 -35.05
C TRP A 10 -4.34 -17.26 -33.85
N ALA A 11 -3.29 -17.82 -33.24
CA ALA A 11 -3.42 -18.70 -32.08
C ALA A 11 -3.68 -17.94 -30.77
N ILE A 12 -3.19 -16.70 -30.68
CA ILE A 12 -3.34 -15.85 -29.47
C ILE A 12 -4.75 -15.23 -29.41
N GLY A 13 -5.33 -14.88 -30.56
CA GLY A 13 -6.70 -14.37 -30.65
C GLY A 13 -7.77 -15.37 -30.19
N CYS A 14 -7.60 -16.66 -30.53
CA CYS A 14 -8.53 -17.71 -30.09
C CYS A 14 -8.46 -17.99 -28.58
N LEU A 15 -7.29 -17.81 -27.95
CA LEU A 15 -7.14 -18.03 -26.49
C LEU A 15 -7.84 -16.93 -25.67
N LEU A 16 -7.81 -15.68 -26.15
CA LEU A 16 -8.46 -14.54 -25.49
C LEU A 16 -9.99 -14.58 -25.61
N LEU A 17 -10.56 -15.20 -26.66
CA LEU A 17 -12.01 -15.33 -26.82
C LEU A 17 -12.63 -16.38 -25.88
N PHE A 18 -11.89 -17.43 -25.49
CA PHE A 18 -12.40 -18.47 -24.59
C PHE A 18 -12.36 -18.08 -23.11
N LEU A 19 -11.46 -17.16 -22.70
CA LEU A 19 -11.34 -16.76 -21.29
C LEU A 19 -12.41 -15.74 -20.85
N ALA A 20 -13.03 -15.02 -21.79
CA ALA A 20 -14.07 -14.04 -21.51
C ALA A 20 -15.46 -14.66 -21.21
N LEU A 21 -15.65 -15.97 -21.42
CA LEU A 21 -16.97 -16.63 -21.31
C LEU A 21 -17.22 -17.37 -19.99
N ALA A 22 -16.31 -17.26 -18.99
CA ALA A 22 -16.34 -18.12 -17.80
C ALA A 22 -16.73 -17.46 -16.46
N ILE A 23 -17.13 -16.18 -16.41
CA ILE A 23 -17.39 -15.48 -15.13
C ILE A 23 -18.88 -15.13 -14.90
N ALA A 24 -19.80 -15.83 -15.57
CA ALA A 24 -21.23 -15.56 -15.44
C ALA A 24 -22.01 -16.71 -14.79
N THR A 25 -21.66 -17.16 -13.59
CA THR A 25 -22.58 -17.90 -12.70
C THR A 25 -22.11 -17.95 -11.23
N ALA A 26 -22.83 -17.22 -10.37
CA ALA A 26 -23.08 -17.42 -8.92
C ALA A 26 -23.13 -16.04 -8.26
N GLY A 27 -24.14 -15.58 -7.55
CA GLY A 27 -25.37 -16.17 -7.02
C GLY A 27 -25.81 -15.23 -5.91
N CYS A 28 -26.93 -14.53 -6.07
CA CYS A 28 -27.54 -13.74 -5.01
C CYS A 28 -29.04 -14.05 -5.00
N ALA A 29 -29.43 -14.98 -4.13
CA ALA A 29 -30.83 -15.24 -3.81
C ALA A 29 -31.24 -14.27 -2.71
N ALA A 30 -32.22 -13.42 -3.01
CA ALA A 30 -32.87 -12.54 -2.06
C ALA A 30 -34.30 -13.01 -1.79
N GLY A 31 -34.71 -12.94 -0.51
CA GLY A 31 -36.09 -13.04 -0.02
C GLY A 31 -36.44 -14.38 0.63
N SER A 32 -37.20 -14.48 1.72
CA SER A 32 -37.99 -13.50 2.48
C SER A 32 -38.55 -14.20 3.74
N SER A 33 -38.68 -13.44 4.84
CA SER A 33 -39.72 -13.48 5.90
C SER A 33 -40.07 -14.78 6.65
N GLY A 34 -40.04 -14.70 8.00
CA GLY A 34 -40.82 -15.63 8.83
C GLY A 34 -40.60 -15.51 10.35
N GLN A 35 -41.20 -14.48 10.95
CA GLN A 35 -41.94 -14.52 12.22
C GLN A 35 -41.37 -15.33 13.42
N ALA A 36 -41.00 -14.63 14.50
CA ALA A 36 -41.08 -15.20 15.85
C ALA A 36 -41.77 -14.20 16.79
N THR A 37 -42.84 -14.70 17.39
CA THR A 37 -43.88 -14.03 18.17
C THR A 37 -43.40 -13.58 19.55
N THR A 38 -43.91 -12.43 19.97
CA THR A 38 -43.85 -11.86 21.32
C THR A 38 -44.56 -12.73 22.36
N THR A 39 -44.00 -12.87 23.55
CA THR A 39 -44.78 -13.11 24.79
C THR A 39 -44.09 -12.38 25.93
N GLY A 40 -44.78 -11.40 26.51
CA GLY A 40 -44.32 -10.62 27.63
C GLY A 40 -44.64 -11.24 28.98
N SER A 41 -44.02 -10.74 30.04
CA SER A 41 -44.71 -10.21 31.22
C SER A 41 -43.70 -9.61 32.19
N GLU A 42 -44.19 -8.57 32.85
CA GLU A 42 -43.52 -7.59 33.71
C GLU A 42 -43.20 -8.16 35.10
N ALA A 43 -42.23 -7.55 35.80
CA ALA A 43 -42.36 -7.18 37.22
C ALA A 43 -41.23 -6.24 37.65
N SER A 44 -41.62 -5.02 38.04
CA SER A 44 -40.80 -3.99 38.70
C SER A 44 -40.49 -4.36 40.15
N THR A 45 -39.33 -3.96 40.67
CA THR A 45 -39.24 -3.46 42.06
C THR A 45 -38.09 -2.46 42.19
N SER A 46 -38.46 -1.24 42.57
CA SER A 46 -37.60 -0.11 42.92
C SER A 46 -36.96 -0.28 44.31
N LEU A 47 -35.83 0.39 44.55
CA LEU A 47 -35.58 1.19 45.77
C LEU A 47 -34.29 2.04 45.63
N SER A 48 -34.45 3.31 45.99
CA SER A 48 -33.49 4.43 46.02
C SER A 48 -32.20 4.17 46.81
N SER A 49 -31.12 4.90 46.46
CA SER A 49 -30.49 5.90 47.37
C SER A 49 -29.33 6.69 46.73
N THR A 50 -29.33 8.00 47.02
CA THR A 50 -28.22 8.99 47.07
C THR A 50 -27.70 9.67 45.78
N PRO A 51 -27.73 11.02 45.71
CA PRO A 51 -27.09 11.78 44.65
C PRO A 51 -25.61 12.01 44.98
N THR A 52 -24.71 11.35 44.26
CA THR A 52 -23.30 11.76 44.23
C THR A 52 -23.06 12.53 42.94
N THR A 53 -22.75 13.81 43.08
CA THR A 53 -22.21 14.67 42.03
C THR A 53 -20.84 14.14 41.62
N GLY A 54 -20.83 13.15 40.73
CA GLY A 54 -19.67 12.81 39.92
C GLY A 54 -19.79 13.59 38.62
N GLN A 55 -19.00 14.66 38.48
CA GLN A 55 -18.61 15.12 37.15
C GLN A 55 -17.90 13.95 36.45
N SER A 56 -18.65 13.11 35.75
CA SER A 56 -18.09 12.40 34.61
C SER A 56 -17.78 13.49 33.61
N ALA A 57 -16.54 13.97 33.63
CA ALA A 57 -15.94 14.52 32.44
C ALA A 57 -16.04 13.41 31.39
N THR A 58 -17.05 13.49 30.53
CA THR A 58 -17.00 12.88 29.22
C THR A 58 -15.86 13.57 28.49
N THR A 59 -14.64 13.09 28.72
CA THR A 59 -13.56 13.33 27.79
C THR A 59 -13.99 12.58 26.54
N THR A 60 -14.65 13.29 25.63
CA THR A 60 -14.76 12.90 24.23
C THR A 60 -13.32 12.81 23.73
N THR A 61 -12.70 11.64 23.84
CA THR A 61 -11.49 11.33 23.10
C THR A 61 -11.95 11.36 21.64
N LEU A 62 -11.64 12.46 20.95
CA LEU A 62 -11.78 12.54 19.50
C LEU A 62 -11.15 11.27 18.90
N PRO A 63 -11.76 10.68 17.85
CA PRO A 63 -11.17 9.53 17.19
C PRO A 63 -9.74 9.88 16.75
N GLU A 64 -8.83 8.98 17.09
CA GLU A 64 -7.39 9.06 16.92
C GLU A 64 -7.04 9.66 15.56
N MET A 65 -6.42 10.84 15.59
CA MET A 65 -5.77 11.42 14.43
C MET A 65 -4.81 10.36 13.87
N LEU A 66 -4.95 9.99 12.59
CA LEU A 66 -4.13 9.03 11.82
C LEU A 66 -2.81 8.60 12.48
N SER A 67 -2.59 7.29 12.58
CA SER A 67 -1.32 6.73 13.07
C SER A 67 -0.13 7.29 12.28
N ASP A 68 1.06 7.33 12.89
CA ASP A 68 2.26 7.87 12.22
C ASP A 68 2.58 7.14 10.91
N TYR A 69 2.34 5.83 10.87
CA TYR A 69 2.45 5.05 9.63
C TYR A 69 1.48 5.54 8.55
N ASP A 70 0.22 5.82 8.90
CA ASP A 70 -0.77 6.30 7.94
C ASP A 70 -0.42 7.70 7.42
N ARG A 71 0.14 8.56 8.27
CA ARG A 71 0.64 9.88 7.87
C ARG A 71 1.81 9.78 6.89
N GLU A 72 2.77 8.92 7.16
CA GLU A 72 3.92 8.69 6.27
C GLU A 72 3.52 8.04 4.94
N LEU A 73 2.59 7.09 4.97
CA LEU A 73 2.01 6.48 3.77
C LEU A 73 1.34 7.54 2.91
N ALA A 74 0.46 8.35 3.50
CA ALA A 74 -0.23 9.42 2.79
C ALA A 74 0.75 10.40 2.16
N LYS A 75 1.76 10.87 2.92
CA LYS A 75 2.81 11.77 2.40
C LYS A 75 3.55 11.16 1.19
N THR A 76 3.99 9.91 1.32
CA THR A 76 4.75 9.22 0.27
C THR A 76 3.92 9.01 -0.98
N ALA A 77 2.68 8.53 -0.81
CA ALA A 77 1.77 8.26 -1.90
C ALA A 77 1.37 9.54 -2.65
N THR A 78 1.12 10.64 -1.94
CA THR A 78 0.84 11.95 -2.56
C THR A 78 2.01 12.42 -3.42
N ILE A 79 3.24 12.44 -2.87
CA ILE A 79 4.42 12.90 -3.62
C ILE A 79 4.72 11.97 -4.80
N GLN A 80 4.57 10.65 -4.62
CA GLN A 80 4.71 9.68 -5.72
C GLN A 80 3.68 9.94 -6.82
N HIS A 81 2.42 10.22 -6.46
CA HIS A 81 1.37 10.50 -7.43
C HIS A 81 1.64 11.80 -8.19
N GLU A 82 2.01 12.88 -7.50
CA GLU A 82 2.36 14.17 -8.13
C GLU A 82 3.50 14.01 -9.13
N LEU A 83 4.57 13.29 -8.77
CA LEU A 83 5.67 13.02 -9.68
C LEU A 83 5.20 12.18 -10.88
N ALA A 84 4.35 11.17 -10.67
CA ALA A 84 3.83 10.34 -11.75
C ALA A 84 3.00 11.14 -12.76
N VAL A 85 2.13 12.04 -12.27
CA VAL A 85 1.36 12.97 -13.12
C VAL A 85 2.30 13.87 -13.90
N TYR A 86 3.28 14.48 -13.23
CA TYR A 86 4.26 15.37 -13.86
C TYR A 86 5.08 14.70 -14.96
N LEU A 87 5.49 13.44 -14.77
CA LEU A 87 6.21 12.67 -15.79
C LEU A 87 5.30 12.26 -16.94
N THR A 88 4.03 11.96 -16.66
CA THR A 88 3.02 11.66 -17.69
C THR A 88 2.76 12.88 -18.57
N ASP A 89 2.61 14.07 -17.98
CA ASP A 89 2.38 15.31 -18.71
C ASP A 89 3.56 15.69 -19.62
N GLN A 90 4.79 15.33 -19.21
CA GLN A 90 5.99 15.48 -20.04
C GLN A 90 6.19 14.36 -21.06
N GLN A 91 5.32 13.35 -21.09
CA GLN A 91 5.48 12.17 -21.94
C GLN A 91 6.83 11.47 -21.73
N ALA A 92 7.26 11.38 -20.47
CA ALA A 92 8.49 10.68 -20.11
C ALA A 92 8.42 9.21 -20.57
N SER A 93 9.55 8.69 -21.08
CA SER A 93 9.68 7.28 -21.42
C SER A 93 9.66 6.41 -20.16
N GLU A 94 9.31 5.13 -20.30
CA GLU A 94 9.43 4.16 -19.20
C GLU A 94 10.89 4.03 -18.70
N ASP A 95 11.87 4.32 -19.57
CA ASP A 95 13.31 4.31 -19.26
C ASP A 95 13.82 5.67 -18.73
N ASP A 96 12.95 6.66 -18.48
CA ASP A 96 13.38 7.95 -17.91
C ASP A 96 13.98 7.73 -16.50
N PRO A 97 15.18 8.24 -16.19
CA PRO A 97 15.80 8.03 -14.88
C PRO A 97 14.95 8.48 -13.69
N ARG A 98 14.04 9.45 -13.89
CA ARG A 98 13.11 9.93 -12.86
C ARG A 98 12.05 8.89 -12.49
N MET A 99 11.79 7.90 -13.36
CA MET A 99 10.97 6.73 -13.01
C MET A 99 11.59 5.93 -11.88
N GLY A 100 12.92 5.96 -11.74
CA GLY A 100 13.61 5.37 -10.59
C GLY A 100 13.14 5.93 -9.24
N ILE A 101 12.86 7.24 -9.17
CA ILE A 101 12.34 7.88 -7.96
C ILE A 101 10.94 7.34 -7.63
N ILE A 102 10.07 7.16 -8.64
CA ILE A 102 8.73 6.55 -8.46
C ILE A 102 8.84 5.14 -7.88
N TYR A 103 9.74 4.32 -8.41
CA TYR A 103 9.96 2.96 -7.89
C TYR A 103 10.51 2.99 -6.46
N GLY A 104 11.41 3.93 -6.14
CA GLY A 104 11.89 4.15 -4.78
C GLY A 104 10.77 4.52 -3.80
N LEU A 105 9.92 5.48 -4.16
CA LEU A 105 8.78 5.89 -3.34
C LEU A 105 7.73 4.78 -3.19
N ARG A 106 7.51 3.98 -4.23
CA ARG A 106 6.67 2.77 -4.16
C ARG A 106 7.26 1.76 -3.19
N ALA A 107 8.56 1.49 -3.26
CA ALA A 107 9.24 0.58 -2.33
C ALA A 107 9.16 1.10 -0.88
N ARG A 108 9.33 2.41 -0.66
CA ARG A 108 9.14 3.05 0.65
C ARG A 108 7.71 2.84 1.19
N THR A 109 6.69 2.98 0.34
CA THR A 109 5.29 2.75 0.72
C THR A 109 5.05 1.30 1.19
N GLN A 110 5.62 0.33 0.47
CA GLN A 110 5.52 -1.09 0.85
C GLN A 110 6.29 -1.40 2.13
N ALA A 111 7.46 -0.78 2.34
CA ALA A 111 8.23 -0.92 3.58
C ALA A 111 7.48 -0.35 4.80
N ILE A 112 6.81 0.81 4.68
CA ILE A 112 5.99 1.36 5.76
C ILE A 112 4.80 0.44 6.06
N THR A 113 4.18 -0.12 5.02
CA THR A 113 3.10 -1.11 5.18
C THR A 113 3.59 -2.35 5.93
N CYS A 114 4.79 -2.83 5.59
CA CYS A 114 5.43 -3.94 6.28
C CYS A 114 5.71 -3.61 7.77
N ARG A 115 6.25 -2.43 8.07
CA ARG A 115 6.47 -1.96 9.46
C ARG A 115 5.18 -1.90 10.25
N LYS A 116 4.12 -1.35 9.66
CA LYS A 116 2.80 -1.29 10.27
C LYS A 116 2.27 -2.68 10.57
N ALA A 117 2.36 -3.61 9.62
CA ALA A 117 1.93 -4.99 9.81
C ALA A 117 2.69 -5.68 10.97
N LEU A 118 4.02 -5.50 11.05
CA LEU A 118 4.81 -5.98 12.19
C LEU A 118 4.36 -5.38 13.53
N SER A 119 4.00 -4.10 13.57
CA SER A 119 3.49 -3.46 14.79
C SER A 119 2.13 -3.99 15.24
N LEU A 120 1.39 -4.64 14.33
CA LEU A 120 0.08 -5.26 14.58
C LEU A 120 0.17 -6.79 14.73
N ASP A 121 1.39 -7.35 14.76
CA ASP A 121 1.65 -8.80 14.78
C ASP A 121 1.08 -9.55 13.55
N ASP A 122 0.82 -8.84 12.44
CA ASP A 122 0.34 -9.42 11.19
C ASP A 122 1.52 -9.83 10.29
N LEU A 123 2.13 -10.96 10.63
CA LEU A 123 3.32 -11.47 9.95
C LEU A 123 3.05 -11.87 8.48
N ALA A 124 1.85 -12.33 8.16
CA ALA A 124 1.49 -12.71 6.79
C ALA A 124 1.43 -11.48 5.88
N SER A 125 0.81 -10.39 6.35
CA SER A 125 0.80 -9.12 5.63
C SER A 125 2.20 -8.50 5.55
N ALA A 126 3.02 -8.64 6.61
CA ALA A 126 4.41 -8.17 6.60
C ALA A 126 5.22 -8.88 5.51
N ASP A 127 5.14 -10.21 5.40
CA ASP A 127 5.82 -10.98 4.36
C ASP A 127 5.34 -10.64 2.95
N ALA A 128 4.03 -10.41 2.78
CA ALA A 128 3.48 -9.99 1.50
C ALA A 128 4.00 -8.61 1.07
N ALA A 129 4.00 -7.63 1.98
CA ALA A 129 4.53 -6.30 1.72
C ALA A 129 6.04 -6.33 1.41
N MET A 130 6.82 -7.17 2.11
CA MET A 130 8.25 -7.29 1.84
C MET A 130 8.53 -7.90 0.45
N LYS A 131 7.72 -8.85 -0.01
CA LYS A 131 7.79 -9.37 -1.40
C LYS A 131 7.58 -8.25 -2.43
N GLU A 132 6.62 -7.36 -2.19
CA GLU A 132 6.38 -6.21 -3.06
C GLU A 132 7.56 -5.22 -3.07
N VAL A 133 8.25 -5.03 -1.92
CA VAL A 133 9.51 -4.26 -1.87
C VAL A 133 10.55 -4.88 -2.81
N TYR A 134 10.80 -6.18 -2.70
CA TYR A 134 11.78 -6.87 -3.54
C TYR A 134 11.44 -6.78 -5.03
N VAL A 135 10.18 -7.04 -5.38
CA VAL A 135 9.72 -6.97 -6.78
C VAL A 135 9.91 -5.57 -7.32
N THR A 136 9.48 -4.55 -6.58
CA THR A 136 9.57 -3.15 -6.99
C THR A 136 11.02 -2.73 -7.24
N LEU A 137 11.93 -3.03 -6.30
CA LEU A 137 13.33 -2.66 -6.43
C LEU A 137 14.05 -3.39 -7.57
N ASN A 138 13.69 -4.65 -7.82
CA ASN A 138 14.29 -5.44 -8.90
C ASN A 138 13.81 -5.00 -10.28
N VAL A 139 12.53 -4.62 -10.43
CA VAL A 139 12.02 -4.04 -11.68
C VAL A 139 12.78 -2.76 -12.02
N SER A 140 13.09 -1.94 -11.02
CA SER A 140 13.73 -0.65 -11.23
C SER A 140 15.25 -0.68 -11.36
N LYS A 141 15.90 -1.84 -11.29
CA LYS A 141 17.36 -1.91 -11.01
C LYS A 141 18.26 -1.15 -11.99
N ASP A 142 17.86 -1.06 -13.26
CA ASP A 142 18.66 -0.48 -14.35
C ASP A 142 18.13 0.89 -14.83
N ILE A 143 17.07 1.41 -14.19
CA ILE A 143 16.40 2.67 -14.56
C ILE A 143 17.06 3.92 -13.93
N PRO A 144 17.25 3.99 -12.60
CA PRO A 144 17.78 5.19 -11.97
C PRO A 144 19.24 5.41 -12.36
N THR A 145 19.68 6.66 -12.26
CA THR A 145 21.09 7.04 -12.41
C THR A 145 21.53 7.88 -11.21
N GLY A 146 22.84 8.15 -11.10
CA GLY A 146 23.38 9.04 -10.08
C GLY A 146 23.07 8.62 -8.65
N THR A 147 22.72 9.60 -7.80
CA THR A 147 22.46 9.39 -6.36
C THR A 147 21.23 8.54 -6.10
N THR A 148 20.18 8.65 -6.92
CA THR A 148 19.00 7.78 -6.83
C THR A 148 19.37 6.31 -7.06
N ALA A 149 20.24 6.03 -8.02
CA ALA A 149 20.68 4.66 -8.29
C ALA A 149 21.43 4.05 -7.11
N GLN A 150 22.29 4.84 -6.47
CA GLN A 150 23.00 4.42 -5.26
C GLN A 150 22.03 4.17 -4.10
N ALA A 151 21.10 5.09 -3.84
CA ALA A 151 20.11 4.94 -2.77
C ALA A 151 19.25 3.67 -2.96
N LEU A 152 18.85 3.35 -4.19
CA LEU A 152 18.11 2.12 -4.48
C LEU A 152 18.97 0.86 -4.41
N ALA A 153 20.27 0.95 -4.69
CA ALA A 153 21.20 -0.16 -4.48
C ALA A 153 21.36 -0.48 -2.99
N ASP A 154 21.63 0.55 -2.18
CA ASP A 154 21.76 0.40 -0.72
C ASP A 154 20.45 -0.11 -0.10
N ALA A 155 19.30 0.36 -0.62
CA ALA A 155 17.99 -0.11 -0.18
C ALA A 155 17.76 -1.61 -0.53
N ARG A 156 18.25 -2.07 -1.69
CA ARG A 156 18.21 -3.51 -2.04
C ARG A 156 19.06 -4.35 -1.08
N ASP A 157 20.21 -3.85 -0.65
CA ASP A 157 21.08 -4.58 0.29
C ASP A 157 20.43 -4.70 1.68
N ILE A 158 19.77 -3.63 2.16
CA ILE A 158 18.97 -3.69 3.39
C ILE A 158 17.81 -4.66 3.21
N ALA A 159 17.05 -4.54 2.11
CA ALA A 159 15.94 -5.43 1.81
C ALA A 159 16.40 -6.89 1.81
N ALA A 160 17.50 -7.23 1.14
CA ALA A 160 18.06 -8.58 1.12
C ALA A 160 18.38 -9.12 2.52
N THR A 161 18.83 -8.25 3.43
CA THR A 161 19.11 -8.61 4.82
C THR A 161 17.83 -8.83 5.64
N VAL A 162 16.73 -8.14 5.33
CA VAL A 162 15.43 -8.34 6.01
C VAL A 162 14.88 -9.76 5.79
N GLY A 163 15.02 -10.31 4.58
CA GLY A 163 14.46 -11.63 4.25
C GLY A 163 12.94 -11.67 4.35
N ALA A 164 12.41 -12.73 4.97
CA ALA A 164 11.02 -12.79 5.39
C ALA A 164 10.88 -12.19 6.80
N PRO A 165 10.11 -11.11 6.98
CA PRO A 165 9.90 -10.50 8.29
C PRO A 165 9.41 -11.48 9.37
N SER A 166 8.65 -12.51 9.00
CA SER A 166 8.19 -13.55 9.91
C SER A 166 9.31 -14.41 10.54
N ASP A 167 10.50 -14.49 9.93
CA ASP A 167 11.63 -15.26 10.46
C ASP A 167 12.31 -14.54 11.65
N ASN A 168 12.32 -13.21 11.64
CA ASN A 168 12.89 -12.38 12.72
C ASN A 168 12.23 -10.99 12.77
N PRO A 169 11.04 -10.86 13.38
CA PRO A 169 10.22 -9.65 13.29
C PRO A 169 10.88 -8.42 13.95
N ASP A 170 11.58 -8.61 15.07
CA ASP A 170 12.26 -7.53 15.78
C ASP A 170 13.44 -6.97 14.97
N GLN A 171 14.23 -7.85 14.34
CA GLN A 171 15.33 -7.41 13.48
C GLN A 171 14.79 -6.79 12.19
N ALA A 172 13.76 -7.39 11.59
CA ALA A 172 13.12 -6.87 10.39
C ALA A 172 12.58 -5.45 10.61
N ALA A 173 11.95 -5.20 11.76
CA ALA A 173 11.48 -3.89 12.17
C ALA A 173 12.60 -2.82 12.11
N VAL A 174 13.75 -3.11 12.73
CA VAL A 174 14.90 -2.18 12.77
C VAL A 174 15.48 -1.91 11.38
N LEU A 175 15.60 -2.95 10.55
CA LEU A 175 16.14 -2.83 9.20
C LEU A 175 15.19 -2.08 8.26
N LEU A 176 13.89 -2.30 8.41
CA LEU A 176 12.87 -1.58 7.65
C LEU A 176 12.83 -0.09 8.05
N ASP A 177 13.06 0.25 9.32
CA ASP A 177 13.18 1.66 9.74
C ASP A 177 14.42 2.32 9.08
N GLN A 178 15.54 1.61 8.99
CA GLN A 178 16.73 2.07 8.24
C GLN A 178 16.43 2.22 6.74
N PHE A 179 15.72 1.27 6.14
CA PHE A 179 15.30 1.32 4.75
C PHE A 179 14.43 2.55 4.46
N ILE A 180 13.44 2.82 5.32
CA ILE A 180 12.52 3.95 5.17
C ILE A 180 13.26 5.28 5.30
N ALA A 181 14.22 5.37 6.23
CA ALA A 181 15.07 6.54 6.41
C ALA A 181 16.01 6.76 5.23
N LEU A 182 16.61 5.70 4.69
CA LEU A 182 17.49 5.74 3.52
C LEU A 182 16.77 6.30 2.29
N LEU A 183 15.49 5.95 2.10
CA LEU A 183 14.69 6.43 0.97
C LEU A 183 13.99 7.77 1.22
N ALA A 184 14.05 8.32 2.43
CA ALA A 184 13.41 9.60 2.75
C ALA A 184 13.85 10.77 1.85
N PRO A 185 15.14 10.93 1.46
CA PRO A 185 15.57 12.00 0.56
C PRO A 185 14.90 12.00 -0.82
N LEU A 186 14.36 10.86 -1.27
CA LEU A 186 13.62 10.78 -2.55
C LEU A 186 12.33 11.60 -2.53
N LEU A 187 11.76 11.86 -1.35
CA LEU A 187 10.60 12.74 -1.21
C LEU A 187 10.97 14.18 -1.58
N ASP A 188 12.09 14.68 -1.06
CA ASP A 188 12.57 16.03 -1.33
C ASP A 188 12.99 16.19 -2.80
N GLU A 189 13.64 15.16 -3.35
CA GLU A 189 14.01 15.10 -4.77
C GLU A 189 12.76 15.15 -5.67
N ALA A 190 11.74 14.35 -5.38
CA ALA A 190 10.47 14.35 -6.12
C ALA A 190 9.76 15.71 -6.02
N THR A 191 9.68 16.31 -4.82
CA THR A 191 9.08 17.63 -4.62
C THR A 191 9.86 18.74 -5.35
N ALA A 192 11.19 18.67 -5.41
CA ALA A 192 11.99 19.63 -6.17
C ALA A 192 11.71 19.56 -7.68
N ILE A 193 11.49 18.34 -8.19
CA ILE A 193 11.15 18.09 -9.60
C ILE A 193 9.73 18.62 -9.92
N THR A 194 8.75 18.40 -9.06
CA THR A 194 7.36 18.85 -9.30
C THR A 194 7.16 20.34 -9.01
N GLY A 195 7.87 20.91 -8.04
CA GLY A 195 7.76 22.31 -7.65
C GLY A 195 8.40 23.30 -8.64
N THR A 196 9.25 22.84 -9.56
CA THR A 196 9.92 23.71 -10.54
C THR A 196 9.01 24.20 -11.67
N THR A 197 7.78 23.70 -11.80
CA THR A 197 6.83 24.12 -12.86
C THR A 197 5.75 25.11 -12.44
N THR A 198 5.57 25.42 -11.15
CA THR A 198 4.56 26.39 -10.69
C THR A 198 5.01 27.86 -10.81
N SER A 199 6.24 28.13 -11.27
CA SER A 199 6.83 29.49 -11.31
C SER A 199 6.90 30.14 -12.70
N THR A 200 6.03 29.79 -13.65
CA THR A 200 6.00 30.42 -15.00
C THR A 200 4.59 30.84 -15.38
#